data_AF-A0A379UQE7-F1
#
_entry.id   AF-A0A379UQE7-F1
#
_cell.length_a   1.000
_cell.length_b   1.000
_cell.length_c   1.000
_cell.angle_alpha   90.00
_cell.angle_beta   90.00
_cell.angle_gamma   90.00
#
_symmetry.space_group_name_H-M   'P 1'
#
loop_
_entity.id
_entity.type
_entity.pdbx_description
1 polymer ?
#
loop_
_entity_poly.entity_id
_entity_poly.type
_entity_poly.pdbx_seq_one_letter_code
_entity_poly.pdbx_strand_id
1 'polypeptide(L)'
;MLARLRLHLRQSEQTQQAKSLQESALTPHKALRFGALTIDPLNRAVQLNGDFISLSTADFELLWELATHAGQIMDRDALLKTLRGVNYDGLDRSVDVAISRLRKKLLDSAVEPYRIKTIRNKGYLFAPHAWDETTG
;
A
#
# COMPACT_ATOMS: atom_id res chain seq x y z
N MET A 1 3.12 7.17 -57.01
CA MET A 1 2.26 6.50 -55.99
C MET A 1 3.15 5.51 -55.24
N LEU A 2 2.94 5.29 -53.93
CA LEU A 2 3.85 4.68 -52.92
C LEU A 2 4.60 5.81 -52.16
N ALA A 3 4.48 6.05 -50.85
CA ALA A 3 4.08 5.20 -49.74
C ALA A 3 3.44 6.04 -48.61
N ARG A 4 2.19 5.75 -48.26
CA ARG A 4 1.43 6.34 -47.13
C ARG A 4 1.64 5.57 -45.80
N LEU A 5 2.67 4.74 -45.70
CA LEU A 5 2.77 3.70 -44.68
C LEU A 5 4.06 3.82 -43.85
N ARG A 6 4.32 4.98 -43.23
CA ARG A 6 5.33 5.13 -42.17
C ARG A 6 4.90 6.07 -41.04
N LEU A 7 3.60 6.22 -40.79
CA LEU A 7 3.11 7.17 -39.78
C LEU A 7 2.67 6.52 -38.44
N HIS A 8 2.58 5.19 -38.34
CA HIS A 8 1.95 4.57 -37.18
C HIS A 8 2.89 4.03 -36.09
N LEU A 9 4.22 4.13 -36.25
CA LEU A 9 5.16 3.66 -35.23
C LEU A 9 5.75 4.76 -34.33
N ARG A 10 5.27 6.00 -34.45
CA ARG A 10 5.78 7.13 -33.65
C ARG A 10 4.86 7.56 -32.51
N GLN A 11 3.68 6.94 -32.37
CA GLN A 11 2.74 7.29 -31.30
C GLN A 11 2.98 6.53 -29.99
N SER A 12 3.65 5.37 -30.02
CA SER A 12 3.88 4.58 -28.78
C SER A 12 5.01 5.13 -27.91
N GLU A 13 5.96 5.89 -28.46
CA GLU A 13 7.05 6.49 -27.67
C GLU A 13 6.63 7.78 -26.95
N GLN A 14 5.65 8.53 -27.49
CA GLN A 14 5.22 9.79 -26.87
C GLN A 14 4.40 9.60 -25.59
N THR A 15 3.65 8.49 -25.47
CA THR A 15 2.95 8.16 -24.21
C THR A 15 3.92 7.77 -23.09
N GLN A 16 5.11 7.25 -23.43
CA GLN A 16 6.14 6.93 -22.44
C GLN A 16 6.95 8.18 -22.02
N GLN A 17 7.17 9.12 -22.94
CA GLN A 17 7.97 10.33 -22.66
C GLN A 17 7.22 11.41 -21.86
N ALA A 18 5.89 11.43 -21.90
CA ALA A 18 5.09 12.30 -21.02
C ALA A 18 5.14 11.88 -19.53
N LYS A 19 5.52 10.62 -19.24
CA LYS A 19 5.60 10.09 -17.87
C LYS A 19 6.94 10.34 -17.19
N SER A 20 7.99 10.71 -17.94
CA SER A 20 9.35 10.91 -17.42
C SER A 20 9.72 12.37 -17.13
N LEU A 21 8.89 13.34 -17.50
CA LEU A 21 9.20 14.78 -17.34
C LEU A 21 8.65 15.40 -16.04
N GLN A 22 8.09 14.60 -15.13
CA GLN A 22 7.55 15.05 -13.83
C GLN A 22 8.38 14.56 -12.63
N GLU A 23 9.69 14.33 -12.80
CA GLU A 23 10.57 13.84 -11.72
C GLU A 23 11.60 14.87 -11.21
N SER A 24 11.41 16.18 -11.44
CA SER A 24 12.31 17.17 -10.85
C SER A 24 11.65 18.52 -10.56
N ALA A 25 10.93 18.58 -9.45
CA ALA A 25 10.93 19.72 -8.52
C ALA A 25 9.88 19.48 -7.42
N LEU A 26 10.28 19.67 -6.16
CA LEU A 26 9.50 19.47 -4.93
C LEU A 26 9.42 17.99 -4.54
N THR A 27 10.16 17.57 -3.50
CA THR A 27 10.10 16.22 -2.92
C THR A 27 8.65 15.77 -2.77
N PRO A 28 8.14 14.91 -3.67
CA PRO A 28 6.78 14.41 -3.55
C PRO A 28 6.87 13.25 -2.56
N HIS A 29 5.95 13.17 -1.59
CA HIS A 29 5.77 11.92 -0.88
C HIS A 29 5.38 10.86 -1.91
N LYS A 30 6.38 10.08 -2.34
CA LYS A 30 6.28 9.12 -3.43
C LYS A 30 5.27 8.07 -3.01
N ALA A 31 4.18 7.93 -3.78
CA ALA A 31 3.19 6.90 -3.53
C ALA A 31 3.89 5.53 -3.43
N LEU A 32 3.56 4.78 -2.37
CA LEU A 32 4.13 3.45 -2.15
C LEU A 32 3.39 2.46 -3.05
N ARG A 33 4.14 1.63 -3.77
CA ARG A 33 3.60 0.60 -4.65
C ARG A 33 4.16 -0.76 -4.25
N PHE A 34 3.27 -1.71 -4.01
CA PHE A 34 3.58 -3.12 -3.72
C PHE A 34 2.73 -3.95 -4.68
N GLY A 35 3.32 -4.53 -5.72
CA GLY A 35 2.56 -5.26 -6.75
C GLY A 35 1.28 -4.54 -7.20
N ALA A 36 0.13 -5.13 -6.89
CA ALA A 36 -1.19 -4.59 -7.22
C ALA A 36 -1.76 -3.55 -6.23
N LEU A 37 -1.10 -3.31 -5.10
CA LEU A 37 -1.44 -2.29 -4.12
C LEU A 37 -0.68 -0.99 -4.38
N THR A 38 -1.40 0.12 -4.41
CA THR A 38 -0.86 1.48 -4.47
C THR A 38 -1.42 2.30 -3.32
N ILE A 39 -0.55 2.97 -2.57
CA ILE A 39 -0.92 3.84 -1.46
C ILE A 39 -0.44 5.26 -1.78
N ASP A 40 -1.37 6.18 -1.90
CA ASP A 40 -1.12 7.60 -2.14
C ASP A 40 -1.29 8.39 -0.83
N PRO A 41 -0.20 8.91 -0.23
CA PRO A 41 -0.26 9.70 0.99
C PRO A 41 -0.85 11.10 0.79
N LEU A 42 -0.78 11.67 -0.42
CA LEU A 42 -1.30 13.02 -0.68
C LEU A 42 -2.82 13.01 -0.71
N ASN A 43 -3.38 12.05 -1.43
CA ASN A 43 -4.84 11.91 -1.55
C ASN A 43 -5.45 11.02 -0.46
N ARG A 44 -4.62 10.45 0.44
CA ARG A 44 -5.02 9.44 1.42
C ARG A 44 -5.83 8.32 0.77
N ALA A 45 -5.42 7.94 -0.44
CA ALA A 45 -6.12 7.01 -1.30
C ALA A 45 -5.35 5.70 -1.37
N VAL A 46 -6.08 4.60 -1.30
CA VAL A 46 -5.52 3.26 -1.45
C VAL A 46 -6.19 2.61 -2.65
N GLN A 47 -5.41 2.04 -3.54
CA GLN A 47 -5.88 1.27 -4.68
C GLN A 47 -5.37 -0.14 -4.58
N LEU A 48 -6.23 -1.11 -4.84
CA LEU A 48 -5.87 -2.53 -4.92
C LEU A 48 -6.41 -3.08 -6.23
N ASN A 49 -5.55 -3.70 -7.04
CA ASN A 49 -5.93 -4.26 -8.34
C ASN A 49 -6.60 -3.22 -9.27
N GLY A 50 -6.29 -1.94 -9.09
CA GLY A 50 -6.91 -0.82 -9.82
C GLY A 50 -8.21 -0.27 -9.20
N ASP A 51 -8.78 -0.94 -8.20
CA ASP A 51 -9.98 -0.48 -7.50
C ASP A 51 -9.63 0.39 -6.29
N PHE A 52 -10.32 1.52 -6.14
CA PHE A 52 -10.15 2.40 -4.98
C PHE A 52 -10.82 1.82 -3.73
N ILE A 53 -10.03 1.67 -2.66
CA ILE A 53 -10.48 1.26 -1.35
C ILE A 53 -10.62 2.48 -0.46
N SER A 54 -11.85 2.74 -0.01
CA SER A 54 -12.10 3.76 1.01
C SER A 54 -11.77 3.21 2.40
N LEU A 55 -10.77 3.83 3.03
CA LEU A 55 -10.34 3.58 4.40
C LEU A 55 -10.67 4.79 5.28
N SER A 56 -10.87 4.55 6.58
CA SER A 56 -10.92 5.66 7.55
C SER A 56 -9.53 6.28 7.73
N THR A 57 -9.45 7.50 8.24
CA THR A 57 -8.17 8.15 8.53
C THR A 57 -7.26 7.26 9.39
N ALA A 58 -7.82 6.64 10.43
CA ALA A 58 -7.07 5.77 11.34
C ALA A 58 -6.56 4.49 10.65
N ASP A 59 -7.38 3.86 9.80
CA ASP A 59 -6.98 2.67 9.05
C ASP A 59 -5.93 2.99 7.98
N PHE A 60 -6.02 4.19 7.36
CA PHE A 60 -5.04 4.67 6.40
C PHE A 60 -3.68 4.90 7.06
N GLU A 61 -3.63 5.63 8.18
CA GLU A 61 -2.37 5.87 8.91
C GLU A 61 -1.73 4.55 9.36
N LEU A 62 -2.54 3.59 9.83
CA LEU A 62 -2.06 2.26 10.20
C LEU A 62 -1.46 1.51 9.00
N LEU A 63 -2.14 1.52 7.86
CA LEU A 63 -1.63 0.89 6.63
C LEU A 63 -0.36 1.58 6.15
N TRP A 64 -0.33 2.91 6.19
CA TRP A 64 0.82 3.72 5.77
C TRP A 64 2.05 3.42 6.63
N GLU A 65 1.90 3.34 7.94
CA GLU A 65 2.97 2.98 8.88
C GLU A 65 3.52 1.59 8.58
N LEU A 66 2.63 0.61 8.42
CA LEU A 66 2.97 -0.78 8.07
C LEU A 66 3.67 -0.88 6.71
N ALA A 67 3.19 -0.13 5.71
CA ALA A 67 3.73 -0.10 4.37
C ALA A 67 5.10 0.60 4.32
N THR A 68 5.29 1.68 5.07
CA THR A 68 6.57 2.38 5.19
C THR A 68 7.64 1.47 5.82
N HIS A 69 7.21 0.62 6.76
CA HIS A 69 8.04 -0.41 7.39
C HIS A 69 7.82 -1.80 6.79
N ALA A 70 7.52 -1.88 5.49
CA ALA A 70 7.29 -3.15 4.81
C ALA A 70 8.48 -4.11 4.98
N GLY A 71 8.20 -5.35 5.35
CA GLY A 71 9.21 -6.36 5.65
C GLY A 71 9.75 -6.33 7.09
N GLN A 72 9.38 -5.34 7.89
CA GLN A 72 9.74 -5.26 9.31
C GLN A 72 8.56 -5.62 10.21
N ILE A 73 8.88 -6.18 11.38
CA ILE A 73 7.86 -6.50 12.39
C ILE A 73 7.57 -5.22 13.17
N MET A 74 6.31 -4.79 13.14
CA MET A 74 5.82 -3.66 13.89
C MET A 74 5.12 -4.13 15.16
N ASP A 75 5.63 -3.68 16.29
CA ASP A 75 5.08 -4.01 17.62
C ASP A 75 3.74 -3.30 17.84
N ARG A 76 2.90 -3.91 18.69
CA ARG A 76 1.58 -3.35 19.03
C ARG A 76 1.67 -1.94 19.60
N ASP A 77 2.68 -1.69 20.43
CA ASP A 77 2.90 -0.40 21.07
C ASP A 77 3.22 0.69 20.04
N ALA A 78 4.07 0.38 19.06
CA ALA A 78 4.40 1.30 17.98
C ALA A 78 3.16 1.63 17.14
N LEU A 79 2.39 0.60 16.77
CA LEU A 79 1.17 0.78 15.98
C LEU A 79 0.07 1.51 16.76
N LEU A 80 -0.08 1.26 18.06
CA LEU A 80 -1.04 1.97 18.89
C LEU A 80 -0.67 3.43 19.05
N LYS A 81 0.62 3.73 19.21
CA LYS A 81 1.13 5.09 19.27
C LYS A 81 0.84 5.84 17.97
N THR A 82 0.99 5.22 16.79
CA THR A 82 0.59 5.84 15.52
C THR A 82 -0.93 6.01 15.43
N LEU A 83 -1.72 5.03 15.87
CA LEU A 83 -3.18 5.06 15.75
C LEU A 83 -3.85 6.09 16.69
N ARG A 84 -3.37 6.22 17.92
CA ARG A 84 -4.03 6.99 18.99
C ARG A 84 -3.10 7.93 19.77
N GLY A 85 -1.80 7.90 19.53
CA GLY A 85 -0.83 8.72 20.28
C GLY A 85 -0.64 8.29 21.74
N VAL A 86 -1.14 7.12 22.13
CA VAL A 86 -1.08 6.60 23.49
C VAL A 86 -0.19 5.35 23.57
N ASN A 87 0.38 5.11 24.75
CA ASN A 87 1.14 3.90 25.03
C ASN A 87 0.20 2.70 25.23
N TYR A 88 0.65 1.51 24.85
CA TYR A 88 -0.07 0.27 25.03
C TYR A 88 -0.16 -0.10 26.52
N ASP A 89 -1.38 -0.39 26.98
CA ASP A 89 -1.66 -0.75 28.37
C ASP A 89 -1.69 -2.27 28.60
N GLY A 90 -1.38 -3.08 27.58
CA GLY A 90 -1.42 -4.55 27.65
C GLY A 90 -2.79 -5.17 27.45
N LEU A 91 -3.87 -4.37 27.43
CA LEU A 91 -5.25 -4.82 27.29
C LEU A 91 -5.91 -4.28 26.02
N ASP A 92 -5.34 -3.24 25.41
CA ASP A 92 -5.89 -2.60 24.23
C ASP A 92 -5.93 -3.56 23.03
N ARG A 93 -7.13 -3.88 22.56
CA ARG A 93 -7.34 -4.68 21.33
C ARG A 93 -7.65 -3.80 20.11
N SER A 94 -7.53 -2.48 20.23
CA SER A 94 -7.82 -1.53 19.16
C SER A 94 -6.96 -1.79 17.93
N VAL A 95 -5.68 -2.13 18.12
CA VAL A 95 -4.78 -2.50 17.01
C VAL A 95 -5.26 -3.78 16.34
N ASP A 96 -5.56 -4.85 17.09
CA ASP A 96 -6.09 -6.11 16.53
C ASP A 96 -7.38 -5.88 15.74
N VAL A 97 -8.28 -5.04 16.26
CA VAL A 97 -9.56 -4.70 15.61
C VAL A 97 -9.31 -3.87 14.34
N ALA A 98 -8.41 -2.90 14.36
CA ALA A 98 -8.04 -2.11 13.20
C ALA A 98 -7.40 -2.98 12.11
N ILE A 99 -6.45 -3.86 12.47
CA ILE A 99 -5.85 -4.83 11.55
C ILE A 99 -6.90 -5.76 10.95
N SER A 100 -7.86 -6.25 11.75
CA SER A 100 -8.95 -7.09 11.26
C SER A 100 -9.83 -6.37 10.23
N ARG A 101 -10.18 -5.10 10.48
CA ARG A 101 -10.92 -4.27 9.51
C ARG A 101 -10.11 -4.01 8.25
N LEU A 102 -8.83 -3.68 8.41
CA LEU A 102 -7.92 -3.42 7.31
C LEU A 102 -7.76 -4.65 6.41
N ARG A 103 -7.59 -5.84 6.98
CA ARG A 103 -7.55 -7.11 6.22
C ARG A 103 -8.83 -7.32 5.41
N LYS A 104 -10.00 -7.14 6.02
CA LYS A 104 -11.29 -7.26 5.31
C LYS A 104 -11.40 -6.27 4.15
N LYS A 105 -10.93 -5.03 4.34
CA LYS A 105 -10.94 -3.99 3.30
C LYS A 105 -9.96 -4.28 2.18
N LEU A 106 -8.79 -4.83 2.51
CA LEU A 106 -7.75 -5.23 1.57
C LEU A 106 -7.97 -6.65 1.02
N LEU A 107 -9.17 -7.23 1.16
CA LEU A 107 -9.50 -8.58 0.69
C LEU A 107 -8.50 -9.67 1.14
N ASP A 108 -7.86 -9.47 2.29
CA ASP A 108 -6.90 -10.39 2.90
C ASP A 108 -7.64 -11.36 3.85
N SER A 109 -7.25 -12.63 3.81
CA SER A 109 -7.89 -13.64 4.66
C SER A 109 -7.49 -13.45 6.12
N ALA A 110 -8.46 -13.50 7.02
CA ALA A 110 -8.19 -13.48 8.46
C ALA A 110 -7.61 -14.81 8.98
N VAL A 111 -7.90 -15.92 8.27
CA VAL A 111 -7.49 -17.28 8.66
C VAL A 111 -6.06 -17.55 8.18
N GLU A 112 -5.75 -17.14 6.96
CA GLU A 112 -4.42 -17.25 6.36
C GLU A 112 -3.99 -15.88 5.84
N PRO A 113 -3.52 -14.98 6.72
CA PRO A 113 -3.13 -13.64 6.32
C PRO A 113 -1.89 -13.71 5.42
N TYR A 114 -2.08 -13.39 4.14
CA TYR A 114 -1.00 -13.40 3.16
C TYR A 114 -0.27 -12.06 3.17
N ARG A 115 -1.04 -10.97 3.26
CA ARG A 115 -0.55 -9.59 3.09
C ARG A 115 -0.06 -8.96 4.39
N ILE A 116 -0.87 -9.04 5.46
CA ILE A 116 -0.50 -8.52 6.78
C ILE A 116 -0.40 -9.68 7.74
N LYS A 117 0.79 -10.21 8.00
CA LYS A 117 1.00 -11.39 8.86
C LYS A 117 0.97 -11.04 10.34
N THR A 118 0.33 -11.88 11.15
CA THR A 118 0.41 -11.78 12.62
C THR A 118 1.61 -12.58 13.11
N ILE A 119 2.54 -11.93 13.80
CA ILE A 119 3.65 -12.59 14.49
C ILE A 119 3.30 -12.65 15.99
N ARG A 120 3.06 -13.87 16.50
CA ARG A 120 2.69 -14.09 17.91
C ARG A 120 3.72 -13.45 18.84
N ASN A 121 3.24 -12.75 19.87
CA ASN A 121 4.03 -12.05 20.89
C ASN A 121 5.02 -10.97 20.38
N LYS A 122 4.96 -10.60 19.09
CA LYS A 122 5.74 -9.47 18.55
C LYS A 122 4.81 -8.39 18.02
N GLY A 123 4.03 -8.72 17.00
CA GLY A 123 3.10 -7.76 16.41
C GLY A 123 2.66 -8.16 15.03
N TYR A 124 2.78 -7.24 14.07
CA TYR A 124 2.34 -7.45 12.70
C TYR A 124 3.45 -7.15 11.71
N LEU A 125 3.44 -7.90 10.61
CA LEU A 125 4.41 -7.76 9.53
C LEU A 125 3.64 -7.49 8.25
N PHE A 126 3.95 -6.39 7.59
CA PHE A 126 3.51 -6.15 6.23
C PHE A 126 4.43 -6.91 5.28
N ALA A 127 3.88 -7.84 4.49
CA ALA A 127 4.64 -8.63 3.53
C ALA A 127 4.68 -7.92 2.16
N PRO A 128 5.81 -7.32 1.72
CA PRO A 128 5.85 -6.55 0.48
C PRO A 128 5.61 -7.40 -0.77
N HIS A 129 6.07 -8.66 -0.77
CA HIS A 129 5.91 -9.58 -1.91
C HIS A 129 4.52 -10.23 -1.97
N ALA A 130 3.69 -10.08 -0.94
CA ALA A 130 2.36 -10.69 -0.89
C ALA A 130 1.32 -9.94 -1.77
N TRP A 131 1.75 -8.86 -2.42
CA TRP A 131 0.94 -8.02 -3.29
C TRP A 131 1.29 -8.20 -4.76
N ASP A 132 2.41 -8.86 -5.04
CA ASP A 132 2.79 -9.22 -6.40
C ASP A 132 1.86 -10.36 -6.83
N GLU A 133 1.07 -10.12 -7.88
CA GLU A 133 0.30 -11.17 -8.56
C GLU A 133 1.29 -12.18 -9.14
N THR A 134 1.74 -13.11 -8.29
CA THR A 134 2.52 -14.24 -8.76
C THR A 134 1.53 -15.12 -9.50
N THR A 135 1.52 -14.92 -10.81
CA THR A 135 1.10 -15.90 -11.80
C THR A 135 1.73 -17.23 -11.40
N GLY A 136 0.89 -18.17 -10.98
CA GLY A 136 1.24 -19.57 -10.73
C GLY A 136 0.15 -20.42 -11.32
#